data_AF-U6SWK8-F1
#
_entry.id   AF-U6SWK8-F1
#
_cell.length_a   1.000
_cell.length_b   1.000
_cell.length_c   1.000
_cell.angle_alpha   90.00
_cell.angle_beta   90.00
_cell.angle_gamma   90.00
#
_symmetry.space_group_name_H-M   'P 1'
#
loop_
_entity.id
_entity.type
_entity.pdbx_description
1 polymer ?
#
loop_
_entity_poly.entity_id
_entity_poly.type
_entity_poly.pdbx_seq_one_letter_code
_entity_poly.pdbx_strand_id
1 'polypeptide(L)'
;MPYFRIILTGIAKLLSKVFSMATLTFFGRIPSQDDSKVSFMGLLSLYWIYILVTTVFPDLAETFIPLMPDDDTIVRIASIVLILLIPLINGYISTRMENRDPDCSKIKQTLMGYPYTLILGGMSMILLILIPLIKLPNILQMHSQQQFAIMIRKGKYDDVLKEVEETLKKHQIKTYVHDPKKLVWFNFIMLSYVLEHIFNFKIAKKMKYITAQLGDNEVEITVHATDISIVGPRQEVCEVKHILSEEMRPVDFYFTWDHGLQKLEDQIQEMRHELENGSDITMDKLEEITEELRKSSLGNEDWNAMRRQIYKLECDYYKWKYEECNEGERGENE
;
A
#
# COMPACT_ATOMS: atom_id res chain seq x y z
N MET A 1 -4.14 -33.18 20.41
CA MET A 1 -4.19 -33.88 19.11
C MET A 1 -3.29 -33.17 18.09
N PRO A 2 -2.24 -33.83 17.55
CA PRO A 2 -1.26 -33.20 16.65
C PRO A 2 -1.87 -32.74 15.31
N TYR A 3 -2.88 -33.44 14.80
CA TYR A 3 -3.59 -33.09 13.56
C TYR A 3 -4.37 -31.78 13.65
N PHE A 4 -5.00 -31.52 14.80
CA PHE A 4 -5.71 -30.26 15.06
C PHE A 4 -4.76 -29.05 15.02
N ARG A 5 -3.54 -29.22 15.55
CA ARG A 5 -2.52 -28.16 15.54
C ARG A 5 -2.05 -27.84 14.12
N ILE A 6 -1.89 -28.86 13.26
CA ILE A 6 -1.50 -28.69 11.86
C ILE A 6 -2.62 -27.99 11.06
N ILE A 7 -3.88 -28.41 11.26
CA ILE A 7 -5.05 -27.79 10.62
C ILE A 7 -5.20 -26.33 11.09
N LEU A 8 -5.10 -26.07 12.39
CA LEU A 8 -5.20 -24.72 12.95
C LEU A 8 -4.05 -23.83 12.45
N THR A 9 -2.83 -24.35 12.35
CA THR A 9 -1.68 -23.61 11.82
C THR A 9 -1.83 -23.35 10.32
N GLY A 10 -2.40 -24.31 9.58
CA GLY A 10 -2.73 -24.17 8.16
C GLY A 10 -3.81 -23.11 7.92
N ILE A 11 -4.89 -23.16 8.69
CA ILE A 11 -5.98 -22.18 8.68
C ILE A 11 -5.46 -20.80 9.10
N ALA A 12 -4.63 -20.71 10.14
CA ALA A 12 -4.01 -19.46 10.57
C ALA A 12 -3.07 -18.87 9.52
N LYS A 13 -2.26 -19.70 8.84
CA LYS A 13 -1.42 -19.26 7.72
C LYS A 13 -2.26 -18.83 6.50
N LEU A 14 -3.33 -19.55 6.20
CA LEU A 14 -4.25 -19.20 5.12
C LEU A 14 -4.98 -17.89 5.44
N LEU A 15 -5.52 -17.75 6.65
CA LEU A 15 -6.15 -16.51 7.13
C LEU A 15 -5.16 -15.35 7.14
N SER A 16 -3.92 -15.55 7.60
CA SER A 16 -2.88 -14.52 7.57
C SER A 16 -2.51 -14.13 6.14
N LYS A 17 -2.42 -15.09 5.22
CA LYS A 17 -2.15 -14.81 3.80
C LYS A 17 -3.33 -14.13 3.11
N VAL A 18 -4.55 -14.57 3.37
CA VAL A 18 -5.79 -13.95 2.87
C VAL A 18 -5.93 -12.55 3.45
N PHE A 19 -5.62 -12.36 4.73
CA PHE A 19 -5.65 -11.08 5.40
C PHE A 19 -4.56 -10.14 4.86
N SER A 20 -3.34 -10.61 4.65
CA SER A 20 -2.28 -9.83 4.00
C SER A 20 -2.66 -9.46 2.57
N MET A 21 -3.23 -10.39 1.80
CA MET A 21 -3.73 -10.15 0.45
C MET A 21 -4.93 -9.21 0.42
N ALA A 22 -5.83 -9.31 1.40
CA ALA A 22 -6.95 -8.41 1.61
C ALA A 22 -6.46 -7.01 1.91
N THR A 23 -5.47 -6.94 2.79
CA THR A 23 -4.85 -5.71 3.23
C THR A 23 -4.24 -5.01 2.02
N LEU A 24 -3.46 -5.74 1.24
CA LEU A 24 -2.90 -5.26 -0.02
C LEU A 24 -3.99 -4.87 -1.03
N THR A 25 -5.02 -5.70 -1.24
CA THR A 25 -6.06 -5.45 -2.27
C THR A 25 -6.92 -4.25 -1.96
N PHE A 26 -7.31 -4.04 -0.70
CA PHE A 26 -8.28 -3.03 -0.32
C PHE A 26 -7.65 -1.74 0.21
N PHE A 27 -6.39 -1.80 0.63
CA PHE A 27 -5.72 -0.71 1.34
C PHE A 27 -4.48 -0.19 0.62
N GLY A 28 -4.01 -0.92 -0.39
CA GLY A 28 -2.76 -0.68 -1.05
C GLY A 28 -1.55 -1.15 -0.28
N ARG A 29 -0.35 -0.78 -0.76
CA ARG A 29 0.90 -1.21 -0.14
C ARG A 29 1.17 -0.36 1.12
N ILE A 30 1.48 -1.02 2.24
CA ILE A 30 1.96 -0.37 3.48
C ILE A 30 3.49 -0.24 3.38
N PRO A 31 4.14 0.76 4.02
CA PRO A 31 5.60 0.86 4.03
C PRO A 31 6.26 -0.50 4.33
N SER A 32 7.15 -0.94 3.44
CA SER A 32 7.72 -2.30 3.44
C SER A 32 8.46 -2.65 4.73
N GLN A 33 9.02 -1.65 5.42
CA GLN A 33 9.73 -1.82 6.70
C GLN A 33 8.77 -2.05 7.88
N ASP A 34 7.52 -1.60 7.81
CA ASP A 34 6.53 -1.71 8.89
C ASP A 34 5.38 -2.69 8.56
N ASP A 35 5.36 -3.30 7.37
CA ASP A 35 4.33 -4.25 6.93
C ASP A 35 4.12 -5.40 7.94
N SER A 36 5.21 -5.95 8.47
CA SER A 36 5.15 -7.01 9.49
C SER A 36 4.45 -6.55 10.78
N LYS A 37 4.69 -5.31 11.22
CA LYS A 37 4.10 -4.74 12.44
C LYS A 37 2.62 -4.42 12.22
N VAL A 38 2.26 -3.81 11.08
CA VAL A 38 0.87 -3.50 10.74
C VAL A 38 0.05 -4.78 10.54
N SER A 39 0.59 -5.76 9.83
CA SER A 39 -0.02 -7.08 9.67
C SER A 39 -0.23 -7.77 11.02
N PHE A 40 0.76 -7.73 11.92
CA PHE A 40 0.63 -8.27 13.27
C PHE A 40 -0.45 -7.54 14.09
N MET A 41 -0.49 -6.20 14.03
CA MET A 41 -1.55 -5.41 14.69
C MET A 41 -2.94 -5.77 14.15
N GLY A 42 -3.09 -5.92 12.84
CA GLY A 42 -4.34 -6.34 12.21
C GLY A 42 -4.81 -7.72 12.69
N LEU A 43 -3.90 -8.70 12.72
CA LEU A 43 -4.19 -10.04 13.24
C LEU A 43 -4.58 -10.02 14.72
N LEU A 44 -3.84 -9.27 15.55
CA LEU A 44 -4.14 -9.14 16.97
C LEU A 44 -5.50 -8.47 17.19
N SER A 45 -5.84 -7.50 16.34
CA SER A 45 -7.14 -6.82 16.35
C SER A 45 -8.29 -7.72 15.92
N LEU A 46 -8.09 -8.56 14.91
CA LEU A 46 -9.06 -9.57 14.52
C LEU A 46 -9.29 -10.59 15.65
N TYR A 47 -8.20 -11.06 16.28
CA TYR A 47 -8.27 -11.94 17.44
C TYR A 47 -9.03 -11.30 18.61
N TRP A 48 -8.84 -10.01 18.86
CA TRP A 48 -9.58 -9.25 19.87
C TRP A 48 -11.10 -9.25 19.62
N ILE A 49 -11.54 -9.10 18.37
CA ILE A 49 -12.97 -9.22 18.02
C ILE A 49 -13.50 -10.61 18.34
N TYR A 50 -12.75 -11.67 18.05
CA TYR A 50 -13.14 -13.03 18.43
C TYR A 50 -13.26 -13.20 19.95
N ILE A 51 -12.35 -12.61 20.73
CA ILE A 51 -12.46 -12.62 22.20
C ILE A 51 -13.72 -11.90 22.68
N LEU A 52 -14.07 -10.75 22.07
CA LEU A 52 -15.32 -10.07 22.41
C LEU A 52 -16.55 -10.93 22.11
N VAL A 53 -16.59 -11.56 20.93
CA VAL A 53 -17.72 -12.42 20.54
C VAL A 53 -17.84 -13.61 21.48
N THR A 54 -16.73 -14.28 21.81
CA THR A 54 -16.71 -15.43 22.73
C THR A 54 -17.04 -15.05 24.17
N THR A 55 -16.76 -13.80 24.59
CA THR A 55 -17.19 -13.28 25.90
C THR A 55 -18.71 -13.12 25.99
N VAL A 56 -19.38 -12.80 24.86
CA VAL A 56 -20.84 -12.69 24.79
C VAL A 56 -21.50 -14.05 24.56
N PHE A 57 -20.85 -14.93 23.80
CA PHE A 57 -21.31 -16.27 23.44
C PHE A 57 -20.27 -17.32 23.88
N PRO A 58 -20.31 -17.76 25.15
CA PRO A 58 -19.29 -18.64 25.74
C PRO A 58 -19.14 -19.98 25.02
N ASP A 59 -20.21 -20.50 24.42
CA ASP A 59 -20.22 -21.75 23.65
C ASP A 59 -19.21 -21.74 22.48
N LEU A 60 -18.80 -20.55 22.01
CA LEU A 60 -17.77 -20.41 20.98
C LEU A 60 -16.35 -20.38 21.55
N ALA A 61 -16.17 -20.09 22.85
CA ALA A 61 -14.86 -19.86 23.48
C ALA A 61 -13.95 -21.10 23.43
N GLU A 62 -14.51 -22.28 23.65
CA GLU A 62 -13.79 -23.57 23.60
C GLU A 62 -13.17 -23.84 22.22
N THR A 63 -13.72 -23.26 21.15
CA THR A 63 -13.22 -23.43 19.78
C THR A 63 -12.00 -22.55 19.48
N PHE A 64 -11.90 -21.37 20.11
CA PHE A 64 -10.97 -20.32 19.69
C PHE A 64 -9.81 -20.06 20.66
N ILE A 65 -9.92 -20.45 21.94
CA ILE A 65 -8.87 -20.26 22.94
C ILE A 65 -8.25 -21.62 23.27
N PRO A 66 -7.10 -21.98 22.67
CA PRO A 66 -6.48 -23.27 22.94
C PRO A 66 -6.02 -23.33 24.40
N LEU A 67 -6.30 -24.43 25.10
CA LEU A 67 -5.90 -24.69 26.50
C LEU A 67 -6.71 -23.92 27.56
N MET A 68 -7.96 -23.55 27.26
CA MET A 68 -8.81 -22.92 28.27
C MET A 68 -9.17 -23.94 29.38
N PRO A 69 -9.02 -23.57 30.67
CA PRO A 69 -9.49 -24.41 31.77
C PRO A 69 -11.03 -24.46 31.80
N ASP A 70 -11.60 -25.57 32.25
CA ASP A 70 -13.06 -25.81 32.34
C ASP A 70 -13.81 -24.89 33.34
N ASP A 71 -13.12 -23.92 33.96
CA ASP A 71 -13.70 -22.97 34.91
C ASP A 71 -14.10 -21.66 34.21
N ASP A 72 -15.42 -21.46 34.07
CA ASP A 72 -16.05 -20.27 33.51
C ASP A 72 -15.56 -18.95 34.11
N THR A 73 -15.17 -18.94 35.40
CA THR A 73 -14.70 -17.73 36.07
C THR A 73 -13.31 -17.34 35.58
N ILE A 74 -12.42 -18.33 35.46
CA ILE A 74 -11.05 -18.13 34.97
C ILE A 74 -11.11 -17.71 33.50
N VAL A 75 -11.99 -18.34 32.72
CA VAL A 75 -12.25 -18.01 31.31
C VAL A 75 -12.64 -16.54 31.15
N ARG A 76 -13.59 -16.09 31.96
CA ARG A 76 -14.09 -14.71 31.91
C ARG A 76 -13.04 -13.69 32.34
N ILE A 77 -12.29 -13.97 33.41
CA ILE A 77 -11.19 -13.10 33.86
C ILE A 77 -10.10 -13.01 32.80
N ALA A 78 -9.66 -14.13 32.23
CA ALA A 78 -8.65 -14.16 31.18
C ALA A 78 -9.12 -13.38 29.94
N SER A 79 -10.38 -13.54 29.55
CA SER A 79 -10.97 -12.80 28.41
C SER A 79 -11.00 -11.30 28.66
N ILE A 80 -11.42 -10.85 29.86
CA ILE A 80 -11.41 -9.43 30.24
C ILE A 80 -9.99 -8.87 30.22
N VAL A 81 -9.01 -9.61 30.76
CA VAL A 81 -7.60 -9.21 30.73
C VAL A 81 -7.12 -9.05 29.29
N LEU A 82 -7.39 -10.00 28.41
CA LEU A 82 -7.00 -9.92 27.00
C LEU A 82 -7.69 -8.76 26.26
N ILE A 83 -8.97 -8.50 26.56
CA ILE A 83 -9.73 -7.38 26.00
C ILE A 83 -9.07 -6.03 26.33
N LEU A 84 -8.51 -5.88 27.52
CA LEU A 84 -7.82 -4.65 27.93
C LEU A 84 -6.37 -4.59 27.45
N LEU A 85 -5.69 -5.74 27.39
CA LEU A 85 -4.25 -5.80 27.15
C LEU A 85 -3.92 -5.74 25.64
N ILE A 86 -4.70 -6.40 24.78
CA ILE A 86 -4.46 -6.40 23.33
C ILE A 86 -4.44 -4.98 22.74
N PRO A 87 -5.41 -4.09 23.04
CA PRO A 87 -5.35 -2.75 22.51
C PRO A 87 -4.14 -1.95 22.97
N LEU A 88 -3.70 -2.15 24.22
CA LEU A 88 -2.47 -1.55 24.73
C LEU A 88 -1.22 -2.05 23.99
N ILE A 89 -1.16 -3.35 23.66
CA ILE A 89 -0.07 -3.92 22.84
C ILE A 89 -0.06 -3.27 21.46
N ASN A 90 -1.22 -3.18 20.79
CA ASN A 90 -1.31 -2.53 19.47
C ASN A 90 -0.88 -1.07 19.52
N GLY A 91 -1.32 -0.33 20.56
CA GLY A 91 -0.86 1.03 20.81
C GLY A 91 0.65 1.11 21.00
N TYR A 92 1.23 0.21 21.80
CA TYR A 92 2.68 0.14 22.02
C TYR A 92 3.44 -0.16 20.72
N ILE A 93 2.99 -1.12 19.91
CA ILE A 93 3.61 -1.46 18.62
C ILE A 93 3.60 -0.25 17.68
N SER A 94 2.50 0.51 17.65
CA SER A 94 2.43 1.73 16.83
C SER A 94 3.48 2.79 17.22
N THR A 95 3.95 2.81 18.48
CA THR A 95 5.04 3.72 18.91
C THR A 95 6.42 3.33 18.38
N ARG A 96 6.58 2.10 17.85
CA ARG A 96 7.84 1.53 17.34
C ARG A 96 7.92 1.54 15.80
N MET A 97 7.00 2.20 15.12
CA MET A 97 7.05 2.37 13.66
C MET A 97 8.07 3.45 13.28
N GLU A 98 8.72 3.26 12.14
CA GLU A 98 9.88 4.05 11.72
C GLU A 98 9.44 5.37 11.07
N ASN A 99 8.37 5.32 10.26
CA ASN A 99 7.72 6.48 9.66
C ASN A 99 6.70 7.16 10.62
N ARG A 100 7.09 7.34 11.89
CA ARG A 100 6.25 7.93 12.94
C ARG A 100 6.50 9.43 13.06
N ASP A 101 5.45 10.19 13.41
CA ASP A 101 5.61 11.54 13.92
C ASP A 101 6.41 11.55 15.25
N PRO A 102 7.56 12.25 15.32
CA PRO A 102 8.31 12.39 16.55
C PRO A 102 7.53 13.12 17.66
N ASP A 103 6.58 14.00 17.33
CA ASP A 103 5.92 14.93 18.27
C ASP A 103 4.74 14.32 19.05
N CYS A 104 4.30 13.11 18.71
CA CYS A 104 3.23 12.44 19.45
C CYS A 104 3.72 11.80 20.76
N SER A 105 3.12 12.24 21.88
CA SER A 105 3.33 11.65 23.21
C SER A 105 3.08 10.14 23.21
N LYS A 106 4.08 9.37 23.67
CA LYS A 106 4.05 7.90 23.71
C LYS A 106 2.84 7.35 24.47
N ILE A 107 2.37 8.07 25.50
CA ILE A 107 1.23 7.68 26.33
C ILE A 107 -0.08 7.82 25.53
N LYS A 108 -0.28 8.97 24.87
CA LYS A 108 -1.46 9.22 24.04
C LYS A 108 -1.57 8.20 22.91
N GLN A 109 -0.44 7.85 22.30
CA GLN A 109 -0.39 6.88 21.22
C GLN A 109 -0.65 5.44 21.70
N THR A 110 -0.15 5.07 22.88
CA THR A 110 -0.48 3.77 23.48
C THR A 110 -1.98 3.65 23.76
N LEU A 111 -2.62 4.73 24.22
CA LEU A 111 -4.07 4.77 24.42
C LEU A 111 -4.86 4.78 23.10
N MET A 112 -4.30 5.32 22.01
CA MET A 112 -4.89 5.19 20.67
C MET A 112 -4.91 3.75 20.15
N GLY A 113 -4.22 2.82 20.83
CA GLY A 113 -4.37 1.39 20.58
C GLY A 113 -5.80 0.87 20.70
N TYR A 114 -6.66 1.47 21.55
CA TYR A 114 -8.08 1.13 21.67
C TYR A 114 -8.87 1.36 20.37
N PRO A 115 -8.95 2.60 19.83
CA PRO A 115 -9.63 2.82 18.55
C PRO A 115 -8.95 2.08 17.39
N TYR A 116 -7.61 1.94 17.37
CA TYR A 116 -6.93 1.18 16.32
C TYR A 116 -7.37 -0.28 16.31
N THR A 117 -7.42 -0.92 17.47
CA THR A 117 -7.80 -2.34 17.59
C THR A 117 -9.25 -2.57 17.19
N LEU A 118 -10.15 -1.67 17.60
CA LEU A 118 -11.56 -1.75 17.23
C LEU A 118 -11.73 -1.62 15.71
N ILE A 119 -11.12 -0.59 15.10
CA ILE A 119 -11.27 -0.33 13.68
C ILE A 119 -10.60 -1.44 12.86
N LEU A 120 -9.32 -1.75 13.14
CA LEU A 120 -8.59 -2.81 12.43
C LEU A 120 -9.31 -4.16 12.57
N GLY A 121 -9.77 -4.51 13.76
CA GLY A 121 -10.48 -5.76 14.01
C GLY A 121 -11.80 -5.83 13.25
N GLY A 122 -12.64 -4.79 13.36
CA GLY A 122 -13.91 -4.72 12.64
C GLY A 122 -13.74 -4.76 11.12
N MET A 123 -12.77 -4.01 10.61
CA MET A 123 -12.37 -4.02 9.19
C MET A 123 -11.92 -5.40 8.73
N SER A 124 -11.06 -6.05 9.52
CA SER A 124 -10.56 -7.39 9.24
C SER A 124 -11.70 -8.41 9.19
N MET A 125 -12.66 -8.30 10.12
CA MET A 125 -13.83 -9.17 10.16
C MET A 125 -14.74 -8.95 8.94
N ILE A 126 -14.99 -7.68 8.56
CA ILE A 126 -15.75 -7.36 7.36
C ILE A 126 -15.06 -7.97 6.14
N LEU A 127 -13.75 -7.78 5.99
CA LEU A 127 -12.98 -8.33 4.87
C LEU A 127 -13.02 -9.86 4.81
N LEU A 128 -12.93 -10.52 5.96
CA LEU A 128 -13.02 -11.98 6.06
C LEU A 128 -14.35 -12.49 5.51
N ILE A 129 -15.44 -11.74 5.69
CA ILE A 129 -16.76 -12.05 5.13
C ILE A 129 -16.87 -11.60 3.66
N LEU A 130 -16.37 -10.40 3.33
CA LEU A 130 -16.52 -9.77 2.02
C LEU A 130 -15.74 -10.47 0.93
N ILE A 131 -14.54 -10.96 1.24
CA ILE A 131 -13.63 -11.56 0.26
C ILE A 131 -14.21 -12.85 -0.34
N PRO A 132 -14.71 -13.81 0.45
CA PRO A 132 -15.45 -14.94 -0.08
C PRO A 132 -16.65 -14.52 -0.92
N LEU A 133 -17.34 -13.43 -0.59
CA LEU A 133 -18.51 -12.97 -1.36
C LEU A 133 -18.13 -12.32 -2.69
N ILE A 134 -17.07 -11.52 -2.72
CA ILE A 134 -16.67 -10.72 -3.89
C ILE A 134 -15.69 -11.47 -4.79
N LYS A 135 -14.70 -12.16 -4.21
CA LYS A 135 -13.57 -12.74 -4.95
C LYS A 135 -13.67 -14.23 -5.23
N LEU A 136 -14.64 -14.96 -4.66
CA LEU A 136 -14.83 -16.38 -4.99
C LEU A 136 -15.04 -16.62 -6.50
N PRO A 137 -15.79 -15.78 -7.25
CA PRO A 137 -15.87 -15.90 -8.71
C PRO A 137 -14.53 -15.65 -9.40
N ASN A 138 -13.74 -14.67 -8.94
CA ASN A 138 -12.48 -14.28 -9.58
C ASN A 138 -11.34 -15.28 -9.31
N ILE A 139 -11.34 -15.93 -8.14
CA ILE A 139 -10.43 -17.05 -7.81
C ILE A 139 -10.72 -18.25 -8.71
N LEU A 140 -12.00 -18.49 -9.03
CA LEU A 140 -12.42 -19.52 -9.99
C LEU A 140 -12.03 -19.18 -11.44
N GLN A 141 -11.89 -17.90 -11.79
CA GLN A 141 -11.51 -17.43 -13.12
C GLN A 141 -9.98 -17.36 -13.39
N MET A 142 -9.13 -17.85 -12.47
CA MET A 142 -7.66 -17.79 -12.60
C MET A 142 -7.08 -16.38 -12.85
N HIS A 143 -7.76 -15.33 -12.38
CA HIS A 143 -7.24 -13.97 -12.52
C HIS A 143 -6.00 -13.75 -11.63
N SER A 144 -5.01 -13.06 -12.20
CA SER A 144 -3.83 -12.56 -11.51
C SER A 144 -4.10 -11.17 -10.95
N GLN A 145 -3.46 -10.86 -9.83
CA GLN A 145 -3.43 -9.52 -9.27
C GLN A 145 -1.99 -9.02 -9.26
N GLN A 146 -1.77 -7.81 -9.76
CA GLN A 146 -0.51 -7.10 -9.66
C GLN A 146 -0.74 -5.73 -9.04
N GLN A 147 0.29 -5.18 -8.43
CA GLN A 147 0.25 -3.88 -7.81
C GLN A 147 1.38 -3.02 -8.32
N PHE A 148 1.11 -1.72 -8.37
CA PHE A 148 2.04 -0.67 -8.66
C PHE A 148 2.02 0.29 -7.48
N ALA A 149 3.06 0.20 -6.64
CA ALA A 149 3.15 0.96 -5.42
C ALA A 149 3.42 2.43 -5.75
N ILE A 150 2.46 3.30 -5.41
CA ILE A 150 2.59 4.74 -5.56
C ILE A 150 1.97 5.43 -4.35
N MET A 151 2.50 6.59 -3.96
CA MET A 151 1.93 7.44 -2.95
C MET A 151 1.57 8.78 -3.59
N ILE A 152 0.27 8.99 -3.83
CA ILE A 152 -0.23 10.18 -4.51
C ILE A 152 -0.03 11.41 -3.64
N ARG A 153 0.54 12.48 -4.23
CA ARG A 153 0.75 13.75 -3.55
C ARG A 153 -0.57 14.38 -3.12
N LYS A 154 -0.55 15.15 -2.04
CA LYS A 154 -1.76 15.77 -1.49
C LYS A 154 -2.45 16.67 -2.52
N GLY A 155 -3.72 16.37 -2.80
CA GLY A 155 -4.52 17.14 -3.77
C GLY A 155 -4.36 16.72 -5.22
N LYS A 156 -3.47 15.76 -5.52
CA LYS A 156 -3.14 15.32 -6.89
C LYS A 156 -3.83 14.05 -7.36
N TYR A 157 -4.77 13.53 -6.56
CA TYR A 157 -5.50 12.30 -6.89
C TYR A 157 -6.21 12.36 -8.24
N ASP A 158 -6.90 13.46 -8.53
CA ASP A 158 -7.65 13.56 -9.79
C ASP A 158 -6.71 13.71 -10.99
N ASP A 159 -5.50 14.24 -10.79
CA ASP A 159 -4.46 14.37 -11.82
C ASP A 159 -3.87 13.00 -12.14
N VAL A 160 -3.50 12.20 -11.12
CA VAL A 160 -3.02 10.82 -11.31
C VAL A 160 -4.08 9.92 -11.94
N LEU A 161 -5.35 10.07 -11.54
CA LEU A 161 -6.44 9.30 -12.14
C LEU A 161 -6.57 9.59 -13.63
N LYS A 162 -6.45 10.87 -14.03
CA LYS A 162 -6.45 11.26 -15.44
C LYS A 162 -5.20 10.77 -16.16
N GLU A 163 -4.02 10.85 -15.54
CA GLU A 163 -2.78 10.34 -16.11
C GLU A 163 -2.90 8.85 -16.43
N VAL A 164 -3.41 8.04 -15.51
CA VAL A 164 -3.67 6.61 -15.75
C VAL A 164 -4.63 6.41 -16.93
N GLU A 165 -5.71 7.17 -16.99
CA GLU A 165 -6.69 7.08 -18.09
C GLU A 165 -6.08 7.49 -19.44
N GLU A 166 -5.32 8.58 -19.48
CA GLU A 166 -4.67 9.12 -20.67
C GLU A 166 -3.57 8.19 -21.18
N THR A 167 -2.74 7.64 -20.27
CA THR A 167 -1.73 6.63 -20.61
C THR A 167 -2.38 5.42 -21.26
N LEU A 168 -3.46 4.88 -20.70
CA LEU A 168 -4.14 3.72 -21.30
C LEU A 168 -4.77 4.06 -22.66
N LYS A 169 -5.38 5.25 -22.77
CA LYS A 169 -5.94 5.75 -24.05
C LYS A 169 -4.88 5.93 -25.13
N LYS A 170 -3.68 6.39 -24.79
CA LYS A 170 -2.54 6.52 -25.72
C LYS A 170 -2.16 5.17 -26.34
N HIS A 171 -2.33 4.09 -25.58
CA HIS A 171 -2.12 2.71 -26.03
C HIS A 171 -3.40 2.06 -26.59
N GLN A 172 -4.41 2.85 -26.97
CA GLN A 172 -5.68 2.40 -27.58
C GLN A 172 -6.53 1.47 -26.69
N ILE A 173 -6.30 1.50 -25.37
CA ILE A 173 -7.07 0.72 -24.40
C ILE A 173 -8.32 1.54 -24.02
N LYS A 174 -9.50 0.95 -24.18
CA LYS A 174 -10.76 1.60 -23.78
C LYS A 174 -10.94 1.49 -22.28
N THR A 175 -11.18 2.62 -21.62
CA THR A 175 -11.28 2.72 -20.16
C THR A 175 -12.63 3.29 -19.73
N TYR A 176 -13.19 2.73 -18.66
CA TYR A 176 -14.43 3.21 -18.04
C TYR A 176 -14.22 3.41 -16.54
N VAL A 177 -14.44 4.64 -16.06
CA VAL A 177 -14.25 4.98 -14.64
C VAL A 177 -15.56 4.78 -13.87
N HIS A 178 -15.48 4.10 -12.74
CA HIS A 178 -16.61 3.74 -11.89
C HIS A 178 -16.35 4.07 -10.42
N ASP A 179 -17.43 4.39 -9.71
CA ASP A 179 -17.40 4.63 -8.28
C ASP A 179 -17.42 3.34 -7.45
N PRO A 180 -16.70 3.31 -6.31
CA PRO A 180 -16.72 2.16 -5.44
C PRO A 180 -18.10 1.95 -4.82
N LYS A 181 -18.46 0.68 -4.63
CA LYS A 181 -19.64 0.32 -3.83
C LYS A 181 -19.50 0.93 -2.43
N LYS A 182 -20.59 1.47 -1.89
CA LYS A 182 -20.61 2.20 -0.59
C LYS A 182 -19.91 1.46 0.54
N LEU A 183 -20.08 0.14 0.62
CA LEU A 183 -19.47 -0.69 1.65
C LEU A 183 -17.94 -0.73 1.53
N VAL A 184 -17.40 -0.88 0.32
CA VAL A 184 -15.95 -0.89 0.09
C VAL A 184 -15.35 0.49 0.37
N TRP A 185 -16.05 1.54 -0.05
CA TRP A 185 -15.64 2.92 0.23
C TRP A 185 -15.60 3.25 1.73
N PHE A 186 -16.61 2.82 2.50
CA PHE A 186 -16.64 2.99 3.94
C PHE A 186 -15.48 2.27 4.62
N ASN A 187 -15.21 1.03 4.20
CA ASN A 187 -14.07 0.25 4.68
C ASN A 187 -12.76 1.00 4.42
N PHE A 188 -12.55 1.47 3.19
CA PHE A 188 -11.37 2.25 2.83
C PHE A 188 -11.18 3.49 3.72
N ILE A 189 -12.23 4.30 3.94
CA ILE A 189 -12.15 5.51 4.78
C ILE A 189 -11.74 5.21 6.21
N MET A 190 -12.35 4.19 6.82
CA MET A 190 -12.09 3.85 8.22
C MET A 190 -10.65 3.41 8.41
N LEU A 191 -10.10 2.68 7.43
CA LEU A 191 -8.70 2.30 7.52
C LEU A 191 -7.75 3.46 7.19
N SER A 192 -8.04 4.27 6.17
CA SER A 192 -7.24 5.47 5.89
C SER A 192 -7.12 6.31 7.15
N TYR A 193 -8.20 6.48 7.92
CA TYR A 193 -8.14 7.16 9.21
C TYR A 193 -7.12 6.54 10.19
N VAL A 194 -7.08 5.21 10.32
CA VAL A 194 -6.12 4.53 11.20
C VAL A 194 -4.69 4.72 10.70
N LEU A 195 -4.45 4.55 9.40
CA LEU A 195 -3.12 4.72 8.80
C LEU A 195 -2.64 6.17 8.92
N GLU A 196 -3.50 7.15 8.64
CA GLU A 196 -3.21 8.58 8.83
C GLU A 196 -2.80 8.87 10.28
N HIS A 197 -3.40 8.19 11.26
CA HIS A 197 -3.09 8.40 12.68
C HIS A 197 -1.84 7.65 13.16
N ILE A 198 -1.55 6.49 12.57
CA ILE A 198 -0.37 5.69 12.89
C ILE A 198 0.90 6.33 12.31
N PHE A 199 0.83 6.75 11.05
CA PHE A 199 1.96 7.23 10.26
C PHE A 199 1.96 8.76 10.05
N ASN A 200 0.95 9.49 10.57
CA ASN A 200 0.83 10.95 10.52
C ASN A 200 0.93 11.61 9.13
N PHE A 201 0.62 10.87 8.06
CA PHE A 201 0.51 11.43 6.73
C PHE A 201 -0.95 11.47 6.32
N LYS A 202 -1.34 12.45 5.48
CA LYS A 202 -2.73 12.56 5.00
C LYS A 202 -2.90 11.70 3.74
N ILE A 203 -3.88 10.81 3.76
CA ILE A 203 -4.24 9.96 2.63
C ILE A 203 -5.39 10.65 1.89
N ALA A 204 -5.32 10.72 0.56
CA ALA A 204 -6.48 11.16 -0.20
C ALA A 204 -7.61 10.13 -0.04
N LYS A 205 -8.74 10.55 0.54
CA LYS A 205 -9.92 9.70 0.79
C LYS A 205 -10.76 9.51 -0.48
N LYS A 206 -10.08 9.25 -1.59
CA LYS A 206 -10.64 9.03 -2.91
C LYS A 206 -10.17 7.67 -3.42
N MET A 207 -11.08 6.96 -4.05
CA MET A 207 -10.87 5.63 -4.63
C MET A 207 -11.80 5.52 -5.83
N LYS A 208 -11.26 5.02 -6.95
CA LYS A 208 -11.99 4.82 -8.20
C LYS A 208 -11.56 3.51 -8.84
N TYR A 209 -12.50 2.87 -9.51
CA TYR A 209 -12.25 1.70 -10.35
C TYR A 209 -12.21 2.14 -11.81
N ILE A 210 -11.33 1.54 -12.59
CA ILE A 210 -11.23 1.72 -14.03
C ILE A 210 -11.31 0.33 -14.65
N THR A 211 -12.33 0.09 -15.47
CA THR A 211 -12.39 -1.12 -16.30
C THR A 211 -11.72 -0.83 -17.62
N ALA A 212 -10.66 -1.58 -17.93
CA ALA A 212 -9.87 -1.49 -19.15
C ALA A 212 -10.14 -2.72 -20.03
N GLN A 213 -10.50 -2.51 -21.30
CA GLN A 213 -10.71 -3.59 -22.26
C GLN A 213 -9.46 -3.81 -23.11
N LEU A 214 -8.84 -4.99 -22.99
CA LEU A 214 -7.71 -5.46 -23.79
C LEU A 214 -8.14 -6.66 -24.64
N GLY A 215 -8.40 -6.42 -25.93
CA GLY A 215 -8.91 -7.46 -26.82
C GLY A 215 -10.29 -7.97 -26.38
N ASP A 216 -10.37 -9.27 -26.10
CA ASP A 216 -11.60 -9.95 -25.62
C ASP A 216 -11.68 -10.02 -24.08
N ASN A 217 -10.63 -9.55 -23.38
CA ASN A 217 -10.53 -9.65 -21.92
C ASN A 217 -10.70 -8.29 -21.26
N GLU A 218 -11.21 -8.31 -20.03
CA GLU A 218 -11.35 -7.12 -19.19
C GLU A 218 -10.37 -7.17 -18.02
N VAL A 219 -9.76 -6.02 -17.74
CA VAL A 219 -8.88 -5.79 -16.60
C VAL A 219 -9.50 -4.71 -15.73
N GLU A 220 -9.57 -4.96 -14.43
CA GLU A 220 -10.02 -4.02 -13.43
C GLU A 220 -8.80 -3.36 -12.76
N ILE A 221 -8.69 -2.05 -12.91
CA ILE A 221 -7.65 -1.23 -12.30
C ILE A 221 -8.29 -0.43 -11.17
N THR A 222 -7.75 -0.53 -9.98
CA THR A 222 -8.20 0.22 -8.81
C THR A 222 -7.16 1.27 -8.46
N VAL A 223 -7.54 2.54 -8.51
CA VAL A 223 -6.64 3.65 -8.19
C VAL A 223 -6.93 4.11 -6.77
N HIS A 224 -5.99 3.82 -5.88
CA HIS A 224 -5.97 4.31 -4.51
C HIS A 224 -4.96 5.47 -4.39
N ALA A 225 -5.00 6.17 -3.25
CA ALA A 225 -3.98 7.15 -2.91
C ALA A 225 -2.59 6.53 -2.63
N THR A 226 -2.56 5.21 -2.46
CA THR A 226 -1.53 4.43 -1.79
C THR A 226 -1.00 3.29 -2.66
N ASP A 227 -1.71 2.97 -3.74
CA ASP A 227 -1.29 2.05 -4.79
C ASP A 227 -2.21 2.14 -6.01
N ILE A 228 -1.80 1.48 -7.08
CA ILE A 228 -2.67 1.09 -8.19
C ILE A 228 -2.68 -0.44 -8.24
N SER A 229 -3.85 -1.04 -8.06
CA SER A 229 -4.05 -2.48 -8.11
C SER A 229 -4.67 -2.88 -9.45
N ILE A 230 -4.17 -3.94 -10.08
CA ILE A 230 -4.59 -4.40 -11.40
C ILE A 230 -5.00 -5.86 -11.29
N VAL A 231 -6.24 -6.19 -11.67
CA VAL A 231 -6.83 -7.52 -11.55
C VAL A 231 -7.41 -7.96 -12.89
N GLY A 232 -7.07 -9.16 -13.35
CA GLY A 232 -7.52 -9.69 -14.64
C GLY A 232 -6.71 -10.92 -15.05
N PRO A 233 -6.80 -11.38 -16.31
CA PRO A 233 -5.94 -12.45 -16.78
C PRO A 233 -4.47 -12.01 -16.81
N ARG A 234 -3.57 -12.98 -16.56
CA ARG A 234 -2.19 -12.70 -16.17
C ARG A 234 -1.42 -11.88 -17.19
N GLN A 235 -1.65 -12.11 -18.48
CA GLN A 235 -0.91 -11.46 -19.55
C GLN A 235 -1.28 -9.97 -19.65
N GLU A 236 -2.58 -9.68 -19.64
CA GLU A 236 -3.15 -8.34 -19.73
C GLU A 236 -2.81 -7.51 -18.50
N VAL A 237 -2.84 -8.13 -17.32
CA VAL A 237 -2.41 -7.50 -16.07
C VAL A 237 -0.92 -7.10 -16.15
N CYS A 238 -0.06 -7.96 -16.69
CA CYS A 238 1.36 -7.64 -16.89
C CYS A 238 1.55 -6.53 -17.92
N GLU A 239 0.82 -6.57 -19.03
CA GLU A 239 0.87 -5.54 -20.08
C GLU A 239 0.49 -4.17 -19.53
N VAL A 240 -0.65 -4.06 -18.86
CA VAL A 240 -1.10 -2.81 -18.21
C VAL A 240 -0.07 -2.32 -17.20
N LYS A 241 0.45 -3.21 -16.36
CA LYS A 241 1.49 -2.85 -15.38
C LYS A 241 2.74 -2.29 -16.06
N HIS A 242 3.20 -2.90 -17.14
CA HIS A 242 4.40 -2.47 -17.85
C HIS A 242 4.20 -1.09 -18.48
N ILE A 243 3.08 -0.88 -19.18
CA ILE A 243 2.71 0.41 -19.78
C ILE A 243 2.71 1.51 -18.72
N LEU A 244 2.00 1.30 -17.61
CA LEU A 244 1.94 2.27 -16.52
C LEU A 244 3.33 2.53 -15.91
N SER A 245 4.15 1.50 -15.74
CA SER A 245 5.51 1.65 -15.18
C SER A 245 6.51 2.34 -16.10
N GLU A 246 6.22 2.39 -17.40
CA GLU A 246 7.07 2.99 -18.42
C GLU A 246 6.68 4.46 -18.65
N GLU A 247 5.38 4.74 -18.74
CA GLU A 247 4.84 6.03 -19.17
C GLU A 247 4.52 6.98 -18.01
N MET A 248 4.09 6.47 -16.85
CA MET A 248 3.74 7.34 -15.73
C MET A 248 4.96 8.07 -15.18
N ARG A 249 4.80 9.37 -14.90
CA ARG A 249 5.89 10.23 -14.42
C ARG A 249 5.73 10.50 -12.92
N PRO A 250 6.81 10.49 -12.13
CA PRO A 250 6.79 10.79 -10.68
C PRO A 250 6.49 12.27 -10.32
N VAL A 251 5.64 12.95 -11.08
CA VAL A 251 5.29 14.35 -10.86
C VAL A 251 4.25 14.46 -9.75
N ASP A 252 3.17 13.70 -9.86
CA ASP A 252 2.00 13.82 -8.98
C ASP A 252 1.92 12.71 -7.90
N PHE A 253 2.89 11.80 -7.89
CA PHE A 253 3.01 10.72 -6.93
C PHE A 253 4.47 10.37 -6.65
N TYR A 254 4.71 9.74 -5.51
CA TYR A 254 5.97 9.14 -5.11
C TYR A 254 5.94 7.64 -5.38
N PHE A 255 7.07 7.03 -5.68
CA PHE A 255 7.21 5.57 -5.75
C PHE A 255 7.50 4.95 -4.38
N THR A 256 7.98 5.76 -3.44
CA THR A 256 8.27 5.36 -2.06
C THR A 256 7.28 5.93 -1.05
N TRP A 257 7.12 5.18 0.02
CA TRP A 257 6.34 5.55 1.19
C TRP A 257 7.15 6.17 2.31
N ASP A 258 8.47 6.01 2.26
CA ASP A 258 9.38 6.47 3.29
C ASP A 258 9.63 7.99 3.14
N HIS A 259 9.38 8.76 4.21
CA HIS A 259 9.53 10.21 4.17
C HIS A 259 10.97 10.68 3.94
N GLY A 260 11.96 9.91 4.39
CA GLY A 260 13.37 10.20 4.10
C GLY A 260 13.64 10.08 2.62
N LEU A 261 13.09 9.05 1.98
CA LEU A 261 13.28 8.79 0.56
C LEU A 261 12.40 9.65 -0.36
N GLN A 262 11.25 10.10 0.11
CA GLN A 262 10.44 11.09 -0.61
C GLN A 262 11.22 12.39 -0.85
N LYS A 263 12.14 12.76 0.04
CA LYS A 263 13.05 13.90 -0.19
C LYS A 263 14.00 13.66 -1.36
N LEU A 264 14.49 12.42 -1.51
CA LEU A 264 15.30 12.07 -2.68
C LEU A 264 14.48 12.12 -3.96
N GLU A 265 13.23 11.64 -3.94
CA GLU A 265 12.32 11.78 -5.08
C GLU A 265 12.04 13.25 -5.42
N ASP A 266 11.84 14.11 -4.42
CA ASP A 266 11.66 15.54 -4.61
C ASP A 266 12.89 16.20 -5.23
N GLN A 267 14.11 15.84 -4.80
CA GLN A 267 15.36 16.31 -5.41
C GLN A 267 15.53 15.83 -6.85
N ILE A 268 15.21 14.56 -7.13
CA ILE A 268 15.24 14.01 -8.51
C ILE A 268 14.27 14.78 -9.40
N GLN A 269 13.09 15.12 -8.89
CA GLN A 269 12.08 15.87 -9.61
C GLN A 269 12.49 17.33 -9.84
N GLU A 270 13.13 17.97 -8.86
CA GLU A 270 13.68 19.32 -9.00
C GLU A 270 14.75 19.38 -10.09
N MET A 271 15.71 18.46 -10.09
CA MET A 271 16.74 18.36 -11.14
C MET A 271 16.13 18.10 -12.52
N ARG A 272 15.08 17.29 -12.60
CA ARG A 272 14.35 17.09 -13.87
C ARG A 272 13.75 18.40 -14.38
N HIS A 273 13.14 19.20 -13.50
CA HIS A 273 12.61 20.50 -13.89
C HIS A 273 13.71 21.50 -14.27
N GLU A 274 14.85 21.49 -13.59
CA GLU A 274 16.02 22.28 -13.98
C GLU A 274 16.45 21.94 -15.42
N LEU A 275 16.56 20.65 -15.74
CA LEU A 275 16.93 20.17 -17.06
C LEU A 275 15.89 20.52 -18.14
N GLU A 276 14.60 20.33 -17.85
CA GLU A 276 13.50 20.71 -18.76
C GLU A 276 13.46 22.21 -19.03
N ASN A 277 13.90 23.03 -18.08
CA ASN A 277 14.03 24.49 -18.23
C ASN A 277 15.37 24.90 -18.90
N GLY A 278 16.18 23.94 -19.36
CA GLY A 278 17.44 24.20 -20.05
C GLY A 278 18.60 24.58 -19.13
N SER A 279 18.52 24.26 -17.83
CA SER A 279 19.62 24.47 -16.89
C SER A 279 20.49 23.21 -16.80
N ASP A 280 21.82 23.39 -16.78
CA ASP A 280 22.76 22.30 -16.57
C ASP A 280 22.63 21.76 -15.13
N ILE A 281 22.44 20.46 -15.02
CA ILE A 281 22.39 19.78 -13.72
C ILE A 281 23.78 19.29 -13.34
N THR A 282 24.14 19.43 -12.06
CA THR A 282 25.45 18.98 -11.58
C THR A 282 25.48 17.46 -11.44
N MET A 283 26.28 16.77 -12.25
CA MET A 283 26.42 15.30 -12.18
C MET A 283 26.84 14.80 -10.79
N ASP A 284 27.66 15.57 -10.06
CA ASP A 284 28.07 15.26 -8.69
C ASP A 284 26.87 15.10 -7.73
N LYS A 285 25.80 15.91 -7.91
CA LYS A 285 24.57 15.77 -7.10
C LYS A 285 23.84 14.46 -7.41
N LEU A 286 23.85 14.05 -8.67
CA LEU A 286 23.20 12.81 -9.11
C LEU A 286 23.97 11.57 -8.60
N GLU A 287 25.30 11.66 -8.53
CA GLU A 287 26.15 10.66 -7.87
C GLU A 287 25.87 10.59 -6.36
N GLU A 288 25.75 11.73 -5.66
CA GLU A 288 25.42 11.79 -4.23
C GLU A 288 24.07 11.11 -3.93
N ILE A 289 23.03 11.42 -4.70
CA ILE A 289 21.71 10.78 -4.58
C ILE A 289 21.81 9.26 -4.83
N THR A 290 22.63 8.85 -5.80
CA THR A 290 22.86 7.43 -6.09
C THR A 290 23.58 6.73 -4.93
N GLU A 291 24.53 7.39 -4.26
CA GLU A 291 25.18 6.84 -3.07
C GLU A 291 24.24 6.74 -1.87
N GLU A 292 23.39 7.74 -1.65
CA GLU A 292 22.39 7.71 -0.59
C GLU A 292 21.37 6.59 -0.81
N LEU A 293 20.91 6.40 -2.06
CA LEU A 293 20.04 5.30 -2.44
C LEU A 293 20.68 3.92 -2.17
N ARG A 294 22.00 3.76 -2.37
CA ARG A 294 22.70 2.50 -2.06
C ARG A 294 22.76 2.19 -0.56
N LYS A 295 22.78 3.22 0.28
CA LYS A 295 22.84 3.08 1.75
C LYS A 295 21.45 2.88 2.35
N SER A 296 20.39 3.14 1.60
CA SER A 296 19.00 2.98 2.05
C SER A 296 18.60 1.51 2.25
N SER A 297 17.77 1.25 3.24
CA SER A 297 17.20 -0.07 3.55
C SER A 297 15.92 -0.37 2.75
N LEU A 298 15.97 -0.14 1.42
CA LEU A 298 14.84 -0.35 0.53
C LEU A 298 14.65 -1.83 0.17
N GLY A 299 13.39 -2.22 0.00
CA GLY A 299 13.06 -3.45 -0.71
C GLY A 299 13.48 -3.38 -2.18
N ASN A 300 13.79 -4.52 -2.78
CA ASN A 300 14.32 -4.58 -4.15
C ASN A 300 13.40 -3.88 -5.19
N GLU A 301 12.08 -4.02 -5.07
CA GLU A 301 11.14 -3.33 -5.98
C GLU A 301 11.22 -1.81 -5.87
N ASP A 302 11.23 -1.29 -4.64
CA ASP A 302 11.21 0.15 -4.37
C ASP A 302 12.57 0.76 -4.79
N TRP A 303 13.67 0.03 -4.55
CA TRP A 303 15.00 0.41 -5.03
C TRP A 303 15.09 0.46 -6.56
N ASN A 304 14.54 -0.53 -7.26
CA ASN A 304 14.52 -0.57 -8.73
C ASN A 304 13.66 0.57 -9.31
N ALA A 305 12.55 0.93 -8.67
CA ALA A 305 11.73 2.07 -9.08
C ALA A 305 12.51 3.38 -8.99
N MET A 306 13.17 3.64 -7.84
CA MET A 306 14.03 4.81 -7.64
C MET A 306 15.19 4.85 -8.62
N ARG A 307 15.90 3.73 -8.80
CA ARG A 307 17.05 3.68 -9.72
C ARG A 307 16.64 3.96 -11.17
N ARG A 308 15.44 3.51 -11.58
CA ARG A 308 14.89 3.78 -12.91
C ARG A 308 14.68 5.28 -13.14
N GLN A 309 14.21 6.03 -12.14
CA GLN A 309 14.06 7.48 -12.25
C GLN A 309 15.40 8.18 -12.47
N ILE A 310 16.39 7.83 -11.66
CA ILE A 310 17.76 8.37 -11.77
C ILE A 310 18.31 8.05 -13.16
N TYR A 311 18.16 6.79 -13.62
CA TYR A 311 18.64 6.38 -14.93
C TYR A 311 17.98 7.15 -16.09
N LYS A 312 16.67 7.36 -16.03
CA LYS A 312 15.97 8.20 -17.02
C LYS A 312 16.52 9.62 -17.02
N LEU A 313 16.76 10.20 -15.84
CA LEU A 313 17.34 11.54 -15.72
C LEU A 313 18.78 11.60 -16.29
N GLU A 314 19.62 10.60 -16.04
CA GLU A 314 20.95 10.46 -16.66
C GLU A 314 20.85 10.45 -18.20
N CYS A 315 19.93 9.65 -18.76
CA CYS A 315 19.72 9.60 -20.20
C CYS A 315 19.22 10.94 -20.77
N ASP A 316 18.25 11.56 -20.11
CA ASP A 316 17.70 12.86 -20.51
C ASP A 316 18.80 13.93 -20.51
N TYR A 317 19.68 13.92 -19.51
CA TYR A 317 20.82 14.82 -19.39
C TYR A 317 21.80 14.69 -20.56
N TYR A 318 22.24 13.46 -20.86
CA TYR A 318 23.18 13.24 -21.96
C TYR A 318 22.57 13.58 -23.32
N LYS A 319 21.25 13.38 -23.48
CA LYS A 319 20.54 13.77 -24.69
C LYS A 319 20.50 15.29 -24.84
N TRP A 320 20.13 16.01 -23.78
CA TRP A 320 20.12 17.48 -23.75
C TRP A 320 21.51 18.06 -24.09
N LYS A 321 22.57 17.53 -23.45
CA LYS A 321 23.94 17.95 -23.70
C LYS A 321 24.40 17.71 -25.15
N TYR A 322 23.99 16.59 -25.74
CA TYR A 322 24.27 16.29 -27.14
C TYR A 322 23.54 17.26 -28.09
N GLU A 323 22.30 17.63 -27.79
CA GLU A 323 21.52 18.60 -28.55
C GLU A 323 22.13 20.01 -28.44
N GLU A 324 22.53 20.45 -27.24
CA GLU A 324 23.18 21.74 -27.00
C GLU A 324 24.53 21.86 -27.74
N CYS A 325 25.38 20.82 -27.68
CA CYS A 325 26.65 20.82 -28.43
C CYS A 325 26.44 20.90 -29.95
N ASN A 326 25.40 20.24 -30.50
CA ASN A 326 25.12 20.28 -31.94
C ASN A 326 24.48 21.61 -32.39
N GLU A 327 23.70 22.28 -31.54
CA GLU A 327 23.15 23.61 -31.85
C GLU A 327 24.25 24.69 -31.82
N GLY A 328 25.24 24.58 -30.92
CA GLY A 328 26.42 25.43 -30.90
C GLY A 328 27.26 25.36 -32.18
N GLU A 329 27.49 24.16 -32.73
CA GLU A 329 28.25 23.96 -33.98
C GLU A 329 27.50 24.45 -35.24
N ARG A 330 26.16 24.55 -35.21
CA ARG A 330 25.37 25.15 -36.30
C ARG A 330 25.39 26.67 -36.28
N GLY A 331 25.46 27.31 -35.11
CA GLY A 331 25.51 28.77 -34.98
C GLY A 331 26.87 29.39 -35.33
N GLU A 332 27.96 28.62 -35.35
CA GLU A 332 29.29 29.10 -35.79
C GLU A 332 29.56 28.95 -37.30
N ASN A 333 28.68 28.26 -38.03
CA ASN A 333 28.81 28.01 -39.47
C ASN A 333 27.81 28.81 -40.35
N GLU A 334 27.03 29.72 -39.74
CA GLU A 334 26.28 30.79 -40.44
C GLU A 334 26.98 32.15 -40.22
#